data_AF-A0A7W1L652-F1
#
_entry.id   AF-A0A7W1L652-F1
#
_cell.length_a   1.000
_cell.length_b   1.000
_cell.length_c   1.000
_cell.angle_alpha   90.00
_cell.angle_beta   90.00
_cell.angle_gamma   90.00
#
_symmetry.space_group_name_H-M   'P 1'
#
loop_
_entity.id
_entity.type
_entity.pdbx_description
1 polymer ?
#
loop_
_entity_poly.entity_id
_entity_poly.type
_entity_poly.pdbx_seq_one_letter_code
_entity_poly.pdbx_strand_id
1 'polypeptide(L)'
;MILEFPLSGQDLRAFFAPLVPALNPISIVQTPAVPQSFEAALAELEEIVATMEGGQLPLKESLAAYQRGAELLAYCQSALKDAQLQVEVLEKGVLKAFTPNGAIDAS
;
A
#
# COMPACT_ATOMS: atom_id res chain seq x y z
N MET A 1 11.15 -4.89 34.99
CA MET A 1 10.66 -6.28 35.09
C MET A 1 10.24 -6.68 33.69
N ILE A 2 11.13 -7.38 33.00
CA ILE A 2 10.97 -7.85 31.63
C ILE A 2 10.01 -9.04 31.71
N LEU A 3 8.86 -8.96 31.05
CA LEU A 3 7.99 -10.13 30.87
C LEU A 3 8.35 -10.76 29.54
N GLU A 4 9.06 -11.88 29.62
CA GLU A 4 9.27 -12.82 28.51
C GLU A 4 7.92 -13.32 28.01
N PHE A 5 7.64 -13.12 26.72
CA PHE A 5 6.57 -13.80 26.01
C PHE A 5 7.19 -14.71 24.93
N PRO A 6 6.80 -16.00 24.88
CA PRO A 6 7.42 -16.99 24.02
C PRO A 6 7.04 -16.80 22.55
N LEU A 7 8.04 -16.95 21.68
CA LEU A 7 7.91 -17.12 20.24
C LEU A 7 7.24 -18.49 19.95
N SER A 8 5.96 -18.48 19.58
CA SER A 8 5.35 -19.57 18.81
C SER A 8 4.17 -19.01 18.03
N GLY A 9 4.19 -19.20 16.71
CA GLY A 9 3.33 -18.52 15.74
C GLY A 9 1.84 -18.73 15.97
N GLN A 10 1.16 -17.67 16.39
CA GLN A 10 -0.28 -17.47 16.17
C GLN A 10 -0.64 -15.98 16.29
N ASP A 11 -1.15 -15.45 15.16
CA ASP A 11 -2.03 -14.29 14.99
C ASP A 11 -1.67 -12.92 15.60
N LEU A 12 -0.63 -12.29 15.04
CA LEU A 12 -0.43 -10.83 15.14
C LEU A 12 -1.60 -10.02 14.55
N ARG A 13 -2.51 -10.66 13.80
CA ARG A 13 -3.73 -10.06 13.24
C ARG A 13 -4.84 -9.88 14.28
N ALA A 14 -4.81 -10.61 15.40
CA ALA A 14 -5.84 -10.54 16.43
C ALA A 14 -5.62 -9.40 17.45
N PHE A 15 -4.37 -8.93 17.60
CA PHE A 15 -4.07 -7.80 18.49
C PHE A 15 -4.49 -6.45 17.92
N PHE A 16 -4.68 -6.38 16.59
CA PHE A 16 -5.06 -5.18 15.85
C PHE A 16 -6.45 -5.33 15.22
N ALA A 17 -7.38 -5.96 15.93
CA ALA A 17 -8.79 -5.90 15.55
C ALA A 17 -9.31 -4.48 15.85
N PRO A 18 -9.76 -3.69 14.86
CA PRO A 18 -10.36 -2.41 15.14
C PRO A 18 -11.79 -2.66 15.65
N LEU A 19 -12.05 -2.29 16.90
CA LEU A 19 -13.39 -2.08 17.41
C LEU A 19 -13.97 -0.85 16.70
N VAL A 20 -14.48 -1.01 15.49
CA VAL A 20 -15.27 0.03 14.81
C VAL A 20 -16.72 -0.14 15.23
N PRO A 21 -17.30 0.75 16.04
CA PRO A 21 -18.74 0.77 16.22
C PRO A 21 -19.38 1.25 14.91
N ALA A 22 -20.49 0.63 14.54
CA ALA A 22 -21.31 1.05 13.41
C ALA A 22 -21.76 2.51 13.59
N LEU A 23 -21.14 3.42 12.85
CA LEU A 23 -21.58 4.80 12.75
C LEU A 23 -22.40 5.00 11.47
N ASN A 24 -23.56 5.58 11.70
CA ASN A 24 -24.63 5.93 10.77
C ASN A 24 -24.12 6.84 9.62
N PRO A 25 -24.53 6.64 8.35
CA PRO A 25 -23.99 7.40 7.23
C PRO A 25 -24.61 8.81 7.15
N ILE A 26 -23.91 9.81 7.66
CA ILE A 26 -24.12 11.19 7.23
C ILE A 26 -23.42 11.33 5.88
N SER A 27 -24.22 11.49 4.82
CA SER A 27 -23.74 11.73 3.45
C SER A 27 -22.92 13.02 3.39
N ILE A 28 -21.60 12.89 3.39
CA ILE A 28 -20.67 13.90 2.87
C ILE A 28 -20.06 13.33 1.58
N VAL A 29 -20.73 13.55 0.47
CA VAL A 29 -20.13 13.31 -0.84
C VAL A 29 -19.16 14.46 -1.12
N GLN A 30 -17.95 14.38 -0.55
CA GLN A 30 -16.78 14.97 -1.15
C GLN A 30 -16.06 13.79 -1.80
N THR A 31 -16.14 13.67 -3.12
CA THR A 31 -15.38 12.66 -3.85
C THR A 31 -13.94 13.16 -3.88
N PRO A 32 -13.00 12.60 -3.09
CA PRO A 32 -11.63 13.02 -3.21
C PRO A 32 -11.12 12.51 -4.57
N ALA A 33 -10.60 13.42 -5.39
CA ALA A 33 -10.08 13.07 -6.70
C ALA A 33 -9.02 11.96 -6.54
N VAL A 34 -9.15 10.89 -7.32
CA VAL A 34 -8.13 9.83 -7.37
C VAL A 34 -6.84 10.50 -7.85
N PRO A 35 -5.71 10.35 -7.15
CA PRO A 35 -4.46 10.98 -7.55
C PRO A 35 -4.08 10.53 -8.96
N GLN A 36 -3.68 11.48 -9.79
CA GLN A 36 -3.38 11.23 -11.20
C GLN A 36 -2.05 10.49 -11.42
N SER A 37 -1.18 10.46 -10.40
CA SER A 37 0.14 9.82 -10.46
C SER A 37 0.60 9.30 -9.09
N PHE A 38 1.56 8.37 -9.09
CA PHE A 38 2.20 7.85 -7.88
C PHE A 38 2.80 8.96 -7.02
N GLU A 39 3.57 9.87 -7.63
CA GLU A 39 4.20 10.99 -6.93
C GLU A 39 3.17 11.92 -6.27
N ALA A 40 2.05 12.18 -6.95
CA ALA A 40 0.97 12.99 -6.38
C ALA A 40 0.28 12.27 -5.21
N ALA A 41 0.07 10.96 -5.32
CA ALA A 41 -0.52 10.16 -4.24
C ALA A 41 0.40 10.12 -3.01
N LEU A 42 1.72 10.02 -3.23
CA LEU A 42 2.72 10.01 -2.17
C LEU A 42 2.80 11.36 -1.46
N ALA A 43 2.84 12.48 -2.22
CA ALA A 43 2.85 13.82 -1.65
C ALA A 43 1.60 14.10 -0.80
N GLU A 44 0.42 13.70 -1.27
CA GLU A 44 -0.83 13.84 -0.50
C GLU A 44 -0.80 13.00 0.79
N LEU A 45 -0.22 11.79 0.73
CA LEU A 45 -0.06 10.93 1.91
C LEU A 45 0.87 11.56 2.95
N GLU A 46 1.99 12.16 2.51
CA GLU A 46 2.92 12.87 3.38
C GLU A 46 2.26 14.07 4.08
N GLU A 47 1.46 14.85 3.35
CA GLU A 47 0.69 15.97 3.93
C GLU A 47 -0.32 15.49 4.98
N ILE A 48 -1.01 14.39 4.70
CA ILE A 48 -1.96 13.79 5.64
C ILE A 48 -1.25 13.34 6.92
N VAL A 49 -0.12 12.63 6.78
CA VAL A 49 0.68 12.18 7.93
C VAL A 49 1.18 13.37 8.73
N ALA A 50 1.74 14.40 8.09
CA ALA A 50 2.21 15.61 8.75
C ALA A 50 1.07 16.31 9.53
N THR A 51 -0.14 16.36 8.96
CA THR A 51 -1.31 16.94 9.62
C THR A 51 -1.73 16.11 10.84
N MET A 52 -1.71 14.77 10.73
CA MET A 52 -2.00 13.84 11.83
C MET A 52 -0.98 13.93 12.96
N GLU A 53 0.31 14.06 12.64
CA GLU A 53 1.39 14.22 13.61
C GLU A 53 1.35 15.57 14.33
N GLY A 54 0.74 16.59 13.71
CA GLY A 54 0.49 17.90 14.32
C GLY A 54 -0.46 17.86 15.54
N GLY A 55 -1.21 16.77 15.73
CA GLY A 55 -1.92 16.48 16.99
C GLY A 55 -3.13 17.36 17.33
N GLN A 56 -3.54 18.26 16.44
CA GLN A 56 -4.66 19.21 16.65
C GLN A 56 -5.92 18.89 15.84
N LEU A 57 -5.95 17.75 15.14
CA LEU A 57 -7.11 17.32 14.39
C LEU A 57 -8.24 16.84 15.33
N PRO A 58 -9.47 17.37 15.18
CA PRO A 58 -10.63 16.81 15.86
C PRO A 58 -10.90 15.39 15.37
N LEU A 59 -11.45 14.54 16.24
CA LEU A 59 -11.64 13.10 16.01
C LEU A 59 -12.24 12.75 14.64
N LYS A 60 -13.24 13.52 14.18
CA LYS A 60 -13.90 13.29 12.88
C LYS A 60 -12.93 13.51 11.71
N GLU A 61 -12.07 14.53 11.79
CA GLU A 61 -11.08 14.82 10.76
C GLU A 61 -9.92 13.83 10.81
N SER A 62 -9.51 13.37 12.00
CA SER A 62 -8.51 12.30 12.13
C SER A 62 -8.97 10.99 11.49
N LEU A 63 -10.26 10.65 11.62
CA LEU A 63 -10.82 9.46 10.95
C LEU A 63 -10.87 9.64 9.43
N ALA A 64 -11.22 10.82 8.94
CA ALA A 64 -11.24 11.12 7.51
C ALA A 64 -9.81 11.09 6.91
N ALA A 65 -8.85 11.70 7.60
CA ALA A 65 -7.43 11.68 7.26
C ALA A 65 -6.88 10.25 7.19
N TYR A 66 -7.20 9.42 8.18
CA TYR A 66 -6.82 8.01 8.19
C TYR A 66 -7.41 7.24 7.00
N GLN A 67 -8.71 7.40 6.73
CA GLN A 67 -9.37 6.71 5.62
C GLN A 67 -8.75 7.11 4.28
N ARG A 68 -8.52 8.41 4.07
CA ARG A 68 -7.86 8.91 2.86
C ARG A 68 -6.42 8.39 2.74
N GLY A 69 -5.66 8.41 3.83
CA GLY A 69 -4.31 7.86 3.86
C GLY A 69 -4.26 6.37 3.51
N ALA A 70 -5.24 5.58 3.98
CA ALA A 70 -5.35 4.16 3.65
C ALA A 70 -5.64 3.94 2.15
N GLU A 71 -6.50 4.76 1.54
CA GLU A 71 -6.77 4.73 0.10
C GLU A 71 -5.52 5.06 -0.74
N LEU A 72 -4.80 6.11 -0.37
CA LEU A 72 -3.56 6.53 -1.03
C LEU A 72 -2.47 5.46 -0.90
N LEU A 73 -2.32 4.87 0.29
CA LEU A 73 -1.36 3.79 0.51
C LEU A 73 -1.67 2.57 -0.35
N ALA A 74 -2.95 2.18 -0.47
CA ALA A 74 -3.37 1.08 -1.32
C ALA A 74 -3.08 1.36 -2.80
N TYR A 75 -3.32 2.59 -3.26
CA TYR A 75 -2.97 3.01 -4.62
C TYR A 75 -1.45 2.89 -4.87
N CYS A 76 -0.62 3.42 -3.98
CA CYS A 76 0.84 3.34 -4.08
C CYS A 76 1.35 1.88 -4.16
N GLN A 77 0.80 1.01 -3.31
CA GLN A 77 1.15 -0.42 -3.33
C GLN A 77 0.76 -1.09 -4.66
N SER A 78 -0.42 -0.78 -5.20
CA SER A 78 -0.85 -1.30 -6.50
C SER A 78 0.07 -0.85 -7.62
N ALA A 79 0.41 0.45 -7.66
CA ALA A 79 1.30 1.01 -8.68
C ALA A 79 2.69 0.34 -8.68
N LEU A 80 3.26 0.11 -7.49
CA LEU A 80 4.55 -0.59 -7.36
C LEU A 80 4.45 -2.06 -7.79
N LYS A 81 3.36 -2.73 -7.47
CA LYS A 81 3.11 -4.12 -7.91
C LYS A 81 2.98 -4.21 -9.42
N ASP A 82 2.26 -3.29 -10.04
CA ASP A 82 2.09 -3.24 -11.49
C ASP A 82 3.43 -2.97 -12.20
N ALA A 83 4.27 -2.07 -11.64
CA ALA A 83 5.61 -1.83 -12.13
C ALA A 83 6.49 -3.09 -12.03
N GLN A 84 6.45 -3.82 -10.91
CA GLN A 84 7.20 -5.09 -10.77
C GLN A 84 6.76 -6.13 -11.80
N LEU A 85 5.46 -6.28 -12.03
CA LEU A 85 4.93 -7.22 -13.02
C LEU A 85 5.40 -6.86 -14.44
N GLN A 86 5.43 -5.57 -14.77
CA GLN A 86 5.94 -5.12 -16.07
C GLN A 86 7.42 -5.45 -16.27
N VAL A 87 8.25 -5.23 -15.23
CA VAL A 87 9.67 -5.61 -15.26
C VAL A 87 9.84 -7.12 -15.46
N GLU A 88 9.11 -7.94 -14.70
CA GLU A 88 9.19 -9.40 -14.78
C GLU A 88 8.79 -9.92 -16.18
N VAL A 89 7.76 -9.33 -16.79
CA VAL A 89 7.33 -9.68 -18.15
C VAL A 89 8.41 -9.30 -19.18
N LEU A 90 9.02 -8.12 -19.04
CA LEU A 90 10.10 -7.69 -19.93
C LEU A 90 11.32 -8.61 -19.79
N GLU A 91 11.72 -8.97 -18.57
CA GLU A 91 12.82 -9.90 -18.34
C GLU A 91 12.54 -11.28 -18.95
N LYS A 92 11.33 -11.83 -18.76
CA LYS A 92 10.94 -13.12 -19.36
C LYS A 92 10.85 -13.06 -20.89
N GLY A 93 10.37 -11.94 -21.44
CA GLY A 93 10.30 -11.70 -22.88
C GLY A 93 11.69 -11.59 -23.51
N VAL A 94 12.59 -10.87 -22.85
CA VAL A 94 14.01 -10.75 -23.20
C VAL A 94 14.68 -12.13 -23.16
N LEU A 95 14.54 -12.88 -22.07
CA LEU A 95 15.12 -14.22 -21.93
C LEU A 95 14.61 -15.20 -23.01
N LYS A 96 13.36 -15.09 -23.45
CA LYS A 96 12.82 -15.91 -24.54
C LYS A 96 13.38 -15.52 -25.92
N ALA A 97 13.70 -14.24 -26.13
CA ALA A 97 14.36 -13.76 -27.33
C ALA A 97 15.85 -14.15 -27.39
N PHE A 98 16.48 -14.34 -26.22
CA PHE A 98 17.85 -14.86 -26.09
C PHE A 98 17.87 -16.39 -25.90
N THR A 99 17.35 -17.14 -26.87
CA THR A 99 17.83 -18.50 -27.09
C THR A 99 18.96 -18.42 -28.12
N PRO A 100 20.22 -18.70 -27.75
CA PRO A 100 21.28 -18.86 -28.74
C PRO A 100 20.95 -20.10 -29.56
N ASN A 101 20.27 -19.90 -30.70
CA ASN A 101 20.07 -20.93 -31.69
C ASN A 101 21.41 -21.20 -32.39
N GLY A 102 22.19 -22.08 -31.77
CA GLY A 102 23.42 -22.68 -32.28
C GLY A 102 23.75 -23.80 -31.30
N ALA A 103 23.38 -25.07 -31.51
CA ALA A 103 23.82 -25.87 -32.65
C ALA A 103 25.26 -25.50 -33.03
N ILE A 104 26.21 -25.85 -32.18
CA ILE A 104 27.41 -26.49 -32.70
C ILE A 104 27.33 -27.94 -32.27
N ASP A 105 27.10 -28.80 -33.27
CA ASP A 105 27.62 -30.14 -33.19
C ASP A 105 29.12 -30.00 -32.86
N ALA A 106 29.58 -30.76 -31.88
CA ALA A 106 30.98 -31.09 -31.75
C ALA A 106 30.98 -32.60 -31.64
N SER A 107 31.26 -33.22 -32.79
CA SER A 107 31.63 -34.63 -32.92
C SER A 107 32.88 -34.95 -32.12
#